data_AF-A0A847AWJ5-F1
#
_entry.id   AF-A0A847AWJ5-F1
#
_cell.length_a   1.000
_cell.length_b   1.000
_cell.length_c   1.000
_cell.angle_alpha   90.00
_cell.angle_beta   90.00
_cell.angle_gamma   90.00
#
_symmetry.space_group_name_H-M   'P 1'
#
loop_
_entity.id
_entity.type
_entity.pdbx_description
1 polymer ?
#
loop_
_entity_poly.entity_id
_entity_poly.type
_entity_poly.pdbx_seq_one_letter_code
_entity_poly.pdbx_strand_id
1 'polypeptide(L)' 'MNMFIKFLIAAVFAGTPLLFGTVGEIMNEKAGHLNLGVEGMMAMGACAG' A
#
# COMPACT_ATOMS: atom_id res chain seq x y z
N MET A 1 7.41 -22.61 13.77
CA MET A 1 6.38 -21.88 13.01
C MET A 1 6.49 -22.30 11.54
N ASN A 2 5.44 -22.91 10.98
CA ASN A 2 5.45 -23.42 9.60
C ASN A 2 5.74 -22.29 8.60
N MET A 3 6.40 -22.64 7.48
CA MET A 3 6.73 -21.70 6.40
C MET A 3 5.50 -20.95 5.89
N PHE A 4 4.34 -21.62 5.84
CA PHE A 4 3.06 -21.03 5.48
C PHE A 4 2.63 -19.89 6.41
N ILE A 5 2.76 -20.06 7.73
CA ILE A 5 2.40 -19.03 8.72
C ILE A 5 3.36 -17.84 8.63
N LYS A 6 4.65 -18.10 8.42
CA LYS A 6 5.66 -17.05 8.22
C LYS A 6 5.37 -16.21 6.97
N PHE A 7 4.96 -16.86 5.87
CA PHE A 7 4.58 -16.19 4.64
C PHE A 7 3.37 -15.27 4.84
N LEU A 8 2.32 -15.74 5.51
CA LEU A 8 1.14 -14.92 5.80
C LEU A 8 1.47 -13.72 6.69
N ILE A 9 2.32 -13.89 7.70
CA ILE A 9 2.74 -12.77 8.55
C ILE A 9 3.49 -11.72 7.73
N ALA A 10 4.41 -12.14 6.85
CA ALA A 10 5.14 -11.23 5.98
C ALA A 10 4.21 -10.49 5.00
N ALA A 11 3.24 -11.20 4.41
CA ALA A 11 2.26 -10.62 3.49
C ALA A 11 1.39 -9.55 4.17
N VAL A 12 0.89 -9.81 5.39
CA VAL A 12 0.11 -8.84 6.15
C VAL A 12 0.98 -7.65 6.55
N PHE A 13 2.21 -7.90 7.03
CA PHE A 13 3.11 -6.83 7.43
C PHE A 13 3.46 -5.88 6.27
N ALA A 14 3.69 -6.42 5.06
CA ALA A 14 3.94 -5.63 3.87
C ALA A 14 2.67 -4.93 3.31
N GLY A 15 1.50 -5.58 3.38
CA GLY A 15 0.26 -5.06 2.82
C GLY A 15 -0.44 -3.99 3.67
N THR A 16 -0.30 -4.05 4.99
CA THR A 16 -0.95 -3.11 5.92
C THR A 16 -0.58 -1.64 5.66
N PRO A 17 0.71 -1.25 5.53
CA PRO A 17 1.06 0.14 5.24
C PRO A 17 0.55 0.61 3.87
N LEU A 18 0.51 -0.27 2.85
CA LEU A 18 -0.06 0.06 1.54
C LEU A 18 -1.55 0.38 1.64
N LEU A 19 -2.31 -0.42 2.40
CA LEU A 19 -3.75 -0.17 2.61
C LEU A 19 -4.00 1.15 3.36
N PHE A 20 -3.23 1.46 4.39
CA PHE A 20 -3.38 2.75 5.08
C PHE A 20 -2.94 3.93 4.21
N GLY A 21 -1.93 3.75 3.36
CA GLY A 21 -1.50 4.74 2.38
C GLY A 21 -2.60 5.09 1.38
N THR A 22 -3.23 4.08 0.75
CA THR A 22 -4.31 4.31 -0.21
C THR A 22 -5.53 4.97 0.43
N VAL A 23 -5.90 4.56 1.64
CA VAL A 23 -7.03 5.19 2.37
C VAL A 23 -6.73 6.66 2.66
N GLY A 24 -5.50 6.99 3.09
CA GLY A 24 -5.09 8.37 3.31
C GLY A 24 -5.14 9.21 2.04
N GLU A 25 -4.71 8.66 0.91
CA GLU A 25 -4.75 9.32 -0.40
C GLU A 25 -6.18 9.59 -0.86
N ILE A 26 -7.09 8.61 -0.77
CA ILE A 26 -8.52 8.79 -1.10
C ILE A 26 -9.16 9.89 -0.24
N MET A 27 -8.80 9.98 1.04
CA MET A 27 -9.30 11.06 1.92
C MET A 27 -8.76 12.43 1.51
N ASN A 28 -7.49 12.49 1.11
CA ASN A 28 -6.82 13.71 0.65
C ASN A 28 -7.40 14.20 -0.69
N GLU A 29 -7.67 13.28 -1.62
CA GLU A 29 -8.38 13.58 -2.88
C GLU A 29 -9.77 14.15 -2.61
N LYS A 30 -10.53 13.56 -1.68
CA LYS A 30 -11.84 14.07 -1.27
C LYS A 30 -11.76 15.46 -0.63
N ALA A 31 -10.64 15.81 0.01
CA ALA A 31 -10.39 17.14 0.54
C ALA A 31 -10.00 18.17 -0.54
N GLY A 32 -9.91 17.75 -1.80
CA GLY A 32 -9.57 18.60 -2.94
C GLY A 32 -8.08 18.74 -3.19
N HIS A 33 -7.23 17.95 -2.51
CA HIS A 33 -5.79 17.95 -2.70
C HIS A 33 -5.35 16.59 -3.24
N LEU A 34 -5.13 16.51 -4.54
CA LEU A 34 -4.78 15.26 -5.20
C LEU A 34 -3.25 15.15 -5.33
N ASN A 35 -2.66 14.01 -4.93
CA ASN A 35 -1.20 13.82 -4.89
C ASN A 35 -0.74 12.65 -5.77
N LEU A 36 -0.70 12.88 -7.09
CA LEU A 36 -0.28 11.90 -8.10
C LEU A 36 1.12 11.31 -7.89
N GLY A 37 1.96 11.94 -7.05
CA GLY A 37 3.27 11.40 -6.71
C GLY A 37 3.16 10.08 -5.93
N VAL A 38 2.16 9.95 -5.05
CA VAL A 38 1.98 8.76 -4.21
C VAL A 38 1.38 7.62 -5.04
N GLU A 39 0.27 7.86 -5.74
CA GLU A 39 -0.29 6.93 -6.74
C GLU A 39 0.77 6.41 -7.73
N GLY A 40 1.61 7.31 -8.28
CA GLY A 40 2.67 6.95 -9.21
C GLY A 40 3.73 6.02 -8.61
N MET A 41 4.19 6.30 -7.38
CA MET A 41 5.15 5.44 -6.68
C MET A 41 4.55 4.06 -6.34
N MET A 42 3.27 4.01 -5.97
CA MET A 42 2.57 2.75 -5.69
C MET A 42 2.41 1.90 -6.96
N ALA A 43 2.07 2.52 -8.10
CA ALA A 43 1.97 1.84 -9.39
C ALA A 43 3.34 1.30 -9.84
N MET A 44 4.41 2.10 -9.72
CA MET A 44 5.76 1.63 -10.04
C MET A 44 6.22 0.49 -9.12
N GLY A 45 5.92 0.57 -7.83
CA GLY A 45 6.19 -0.51 -6.87
C GLY A 45 5.44 -1.80 -7.22
N ALA A 46 4.16 -1.70 -7.59
CA ALA A 46 3.36 -2.84 -8.02
C ALA A 46 3.91 -3.52 -9.30
N CYS A 47 4.48 -2.74 -10.22
CA CYS A 47 5.13 -3.28 -11.42
C CYS A 47 6.49 -3.92 -11.14
N ALA A 48 7.25 -3.39 -10.17
CA ALA A 48 8.59 -3.88 -9.83
C ALA A 48 8.57 -5.14 -8.94
N GLY A 49 7.49 -5.35 -8.19
CA GLY A 49 7.33 -6.47 -7.24
C GLY A 49 7.64 -6.07 -5.81
#